data_AF-A0A7Y7HZM8-F1
#
_entry.id   AF-A0A7Y7HZM8-F1
#
_cell.length_a   1.000
_cell.length_b   1.000
_cell.length_c   1.000
_cell.angle_alpha   90.00
_cell.angle_beta   90.00
_cell.angle_gamma   90.00
#
_symmetry.space_group_name_H-M   'P 1'
#
loop_
_entity.id
_entity.type
_entity.pdbx_description
1 polymer ?
#
loop_
_entity_poly.entity_id
_entity_poly.type
_entity_poly.pdbx_seq_one_letter_code
_entity_poly.pdbx_strand_id
1 'polypeptide(L)'
;MTAPTMNASPRALDLVEVARTSGLRPFLHGVNATIARELLAAFVAELDRRTISERATWTPVAKLPDSDITLQLYDPEASEPVWPGYFDGERWRYIDGMPATPTHYADMLHGPGPRINGNEPVLLVMDENQEWLARARRAAGTI
;
A
#
# COMPACT_ATOMS: atom_id res chain seq x y z
N MET A 1 -13.62 -29.36 -42.90
CA MET A 1 -14.14 -28.67 -41.69
C MET A 1 -12.97 -28.50 -40.75
N THR A 2 -12.43 -27.29 -40.67
CA THR A 2 -11.24 -26.95 -39.87
C THR A 2 -11.72 -26.29 -38.57
N ALA A 3 -11.27 -26.79 -37.43
CA ALA A 3 -11.63 -26.24 -36.13
C ALA A 3 -11.11 -24.79 -35.99
N PRO A 4 -11.88 -23.88 -35.36
CA PRO A 4 -11.41 -22.52 -35.12
C PRO A 4 -10.33 -22.51 -34.03
N THR A 5 -9.14 -22.04 -34.38
CA THR A 5 -8.08 -21.70 -33.43
C THR A 5 -8.54 -20.48 -32.63
N MET A 6 -8.91 -20.68 -31.35
CA MET A 6 -9.15 -19.58 -30.41
C MET A 6 -7.83 -18.88 -30.14
N ASN A 7 -7.63 -17.71 -30.73
CA ASN A 7 -6.59 -16.77 -30.30
C ASN A 7 -6.94 -16.31 -28.88
N ALA A 8 -6.11 -16.71 -27.91
CA ALA A 8 -6.19 -16.20 -26.55
C ALA A 8 -6.06 -14.67 -26.57
N SER A 9 -7.02 -13.99 -25.96
CA SER A 9 -7.02 -12.54 -25.82
C SER A 9 -5.73 -12.07 -25.11
N PRO A 10 -5.12 -10.93 -25.50
CA PRO A 10 -3.91 -10.39 -24.86
C PRO A 10 -4.00 -10.25 -23.33
N ARG A 11 -5.22 -10.17 -22.77
CA ARG A 11 -5.49 -10.05 -21.33
C ARG A 11 -5.38 -11.36 -20.54
N ALA A 12 -5.45 -12.53 -21.20
CA ALA A 12 -5.29 -13.82 -20.53
C ALA A 12 -3.82 -14.14 -20.23
N LEU A 13 -2.89 -13.55 -20.97
CA LEU A 13 -1.45 -13.72 -20.78
C LEU A 13 -0.97 -13.04 -19.47
N ASP A 14 -1.50 -11.88 -19.11
CA ASP A 14 -1.13 -11.16 -17.87
C ASP A 14 -1.45 -11.98 -16.60
N LEU A 15 -2.59 -12.68 -16.57
CA LEU A 15 -2.98 -13.53 -15.44
C LEU A 15 -2.09 -14.76 -15.29
N VAL A 16 -1.64 -15.33 -16.41
CA VAL A 16 -0.69 -16.46 -16.43
C VAL A 16 0.71 -16.01 -15.98
N GLU A 17 1.12 -14.80 -16.35
CA GLU A 17 2.39 -14.19 -15.91
C GLU A 17 2.38 -13.94 -14.38
N VAL A 18 1.29 -13.38 -13.85
CA VAL A 18 1.10 -13.13 -12.41
C VAL A 18 1.08 -14.45 -11.62
N ALA A 19 0.44 -15.50 -12.13
CA ALA A 19 0.46 -16.83 -11.50
C ALA A 19 1.83 -17.53 -11.61
N ARG A 20 2.62 -17.19 -12.65
CA ARG A 20 3.96 -17.74 -12.88
C ARG A 20 4.97 -17.16 -11.89
N THR A 21 4.88 -15.88 -11.53
CA THR A 21 5.78 -15.22 -10.57
C THR A 21 5.43 -15.50 -9.11
N SER A 22 4.17 -15.85 -8.81
CA SER A 22 3.68 -16.09 -7.44
C SER A 22 3.71 -17.56 -6.98
N GLY A 23 4.24 -18.48 -7.80
CA GLY A 23 4.33 -19.91 -7.45
C GLY A 23 3.00 -20.68 -7.49
N LEU A 24 1.91 -20.06 -7.95
CA LEU A 24 0.56 -20.63 -7.99
C LEU A 24 0.31 -21.59 -9.18
N ARG A 25 1.32 -21.79 -10.03
CA ARG A 25 1.24 -22.59 -11.26
C ARG A 25 0.68 -24.01 -11.10
N PRO A 26 0.98 -24.77 -10.01
CA PRO A 26 0.41 -26.12 -9.83
C PRO A 26 -1.11 -26.11 -9.60
N PHE A 27 -1.67 -25.02 -9.09
CA PHE A 27 -3.07 -24.95 -8.64
C PHE A 27 -4.06 -24.54 -9.73
N LEU A 28 -3.57 -24.11 -10.91
CA LEU A 28 -4.41 -23.61 -12.00
C LEU A 28 -4.58 -24.61 -13.16
N HIS A 29 -3.95 -25.78 -13.11
CA HIS A 29 -4.15 -26.81 -14.13
C HIS A 29 -5.56 -27.40 -14.04
N GLY A 30 -6.39 -27.12 -15.05
CA GLY A 30 -7.76 -27.67 -15.17
C GLY A 30 -8.87 -26.74 -14.67
N VAL A 31 -8.54 -25.56 -14.16
CA VAL A 31 -9.52 -24.55 -13.72
C VAL A 31 -9.90 -23.67 -14.92
N ASN A 32 -11.21 -23.58 -15.23
CA ASN A 32 -11.68 -22.65 -16.26
C ASN A 32 -11.33 -21.20 -15.85
N ALA A 33 -10.94 -20.37 -16.82
CA ALA A 33 -10.56 -18.97 -16.65
C ALA A 33 -11.54 -18.15 -15.78
N THR A 34 -12.83 -18.49 -15.78
CA THR A 34 -13.84 -17.87 -14.93
C THR A 34 -13.54 -18.08 -13.44
N ILE A 35 -13.27 -19.32 -13.03
CA ILE A 35 -12.99 -19.68 -11.63
C ILE A 35 -11.64 -19.09 -11.20
N ALA A 36 -10.64 -19.06 -12.09
CA ALA A 36 -9.35 -18.43 -11.79
C ALA A 36 -9.48 -16.93 -11.49
N ARG A 37 -10.37 -16.22 -12.20
CA ARG A 37 -10.66 -14.80 -11.97
C ARG A 37 -11.36 -14.58 -10.62
N GLU A 38 -12.33 -15.42 -10.28
CA GLU A 38 -13.04 -15.33 -8.99
C GLU A 38 -12.10 -15.58 -7.81
N LEU A 39 -11.22 -16.59 -7.91
CA LEU A 39 -10.23 -16.88 -6.88
C LEU A 39 -9.21 -15.75 -6.72
N LEU A 40 -8.74 -15.15 -7.82
CA LEU A 40 -7.83 -14.00 -7.74
C LEU A 40 -8.53 -12.78 -7.14
N ALA A 41 -9.78 -12.50 -7.52
CA ALA A 41 -10.55 -11.39 -6.95
C ALA A 41 -10.78 -11.59 -5.45
N ALA A 42 -11.14 -12.80 -5.02
CA ALA A 42 -11.28 -13.16 -3.61
C ALA A 42 -9.95 -13.03 -2.86
N PHE A 43 -8.84 -13.48 -3.46
CA PHE A 43 -7.51 -13.35 -2.89
C PHE A 43 -7.05 -11.89 -2.76
N VAL A 44 -7.30 -11.05 -3.77
CA VAL A 44 -7.02 -9.61 -3.71
C VAL A 44 -7.88 -8.94 -2.64
N ALA A 45 -9.16 -9.28 -2.55
CA ALA A 45 -10.04 -8.78 -1.48
C ALA A 45 -9.62 -9.28 -0.09
N GLU A 46 -9.07 -10.49 0.01
CA GLU A 46 -8.47 -11.02 1.24
C GLU A 46 -7.19 -10.27 1.62
N LEU A 47 -6.30 -10.02 0.67
CA LEU A 47 -5.10 -9.22 0.89
C LEU A 47 -5.46 -7.79 1.31
N ASP A 48 -6.44 -7.16 0.66
CA ASP A 48 -6.93 -5.83 1.02
C ASP A 48 -7.54 -5.82 2.44
N ARG A 49 -8.27 -6.89 2.81
CA ARG A 49 -8.84 -7.04 4.15
C ARG A 49 -7.78 -7.28 5.23
N ARG A 50 -6.69 -7.98 4.89
CA ARG A 50 -5.56 -8.26 5.80
C ARG A 50 -4.54 -7.13 5.85
N THR A 51 -4.51 -6.27 4.83
CA THR A 51 -3.65 -5.10 4.80
C THR A 51 -4.29 -4.01 5.62
N ILE A 52 -3.90 -3.91 6.89
CA ILE A 52 -4.26 -2.75 7.69
C ILE A 52 -3.43 -1.57 7.17
N SER A 53 -4.01 -0.77 6.28
CA SER A 53 -3.43 0.50 5.88
C SER A 53 -3.70 1.52 6.98
N GLU A 54 -2.70 1.80 7.83
CA GLU A 54 -2.80 2.97 8.68
C GLU A 54 -2.77 4.23 7.79
N ARG A 55 -3.80 5.06 7.90
CA ARG A 55 -3.88 6.34 7.19
C ARG A 55 -3.43 7.44 8.12
N ALA A 56 -2.38 8.16 7.73
CA ALA A 56 -1.98 9.37 8.40
C ALA A 56 -3.09 10.44 8.24
N THR A 57 -3.52 11.03 9.35
CA THR A 57 -4.37 12.21 9.33
C THR A 57 -3.47 13.43 9.44
N TRP A 58 -3.39 14.19 8.36
CA TRP A 58 -2.52 15.37 8.27
C TRP A 58 -3.20 16.60 8.86
N THR A 59 -2.52 17.24 9.80
CA THR A 59 -2.93 18.47 10.48
C THR A 59 -2.11 19.65 9.97
N PRO A 60 -2.71 20.76 9.54
CA PRO A 60 -1.97 21.96 9.14
C PRO A 60 -1.16 22.55 10.31
N VAL A 61 0.02 23.09 10.03
CA VAL A 61 0.90 23.69 11.06
C VAL A 61 0.31 24.92 11.76
N ALA A 62 -0.80 25.45 11.27
CA ALA A 62 -1.60 26.47 11.98
C ALA A 62 -2.08 25.99 13.37
N LYS A 63 -2.18 24.67 13.59
CA LYS A 63 -2.42 24.06 14.89
C LYS A 63 -1.13 23.41 15.38
N LEU A 64 -0.44 24.05 16.32
CA LEU A 64 0.81 23.50 16.85
C LEU A 64 0.54 22.27 17.74
N PRO A 65 1.36 21.21 17.63
CA PRO A 65 1.34 20.10 18.57
C PRO A 65 2.00 20.50 19.90
N ASP A 66 1.92 19.62 20.90
CA ASP A 66 2.73 19.76 22.11
C ASP A 66 4.22 19.73 21.78
N SER A 67 5.05 20.40 22.59
CA SER A 67 6.50 20.30 22.46
C SER A 67 6.97 18.87 22.79
N ASP A 68 8.05 18.44 22.13
CA ASP A 68 8.73 17.15 22.37
C ASP A 68 8.02 15.87 21.85
N ILE A 69 6.96 15.98 21.05
CA ILE A 69 6.41 14.82 20.31
C ILE A 69 7.03 14.69 18.91
N THR A 70 7.44 13.47 18.58
CA THR A 70 7.93 13.12 17.24
C THR A 70 6.75 12.82 16.32
N LEU A 71 6.75 13.46 15.14
CA LEU A 71 5.67 13.45 14.17
C LEU A 71 6.25 13.22 12.76
N GLN A 72 5.40 12.76 11.84
CA GLN A 72 5.67 12.84 10.40
C GLN A 72 5.45 14.28 9.94
N LEU A 73 6.47 14.92 9.38
CA LEU A 73 6.37 16.27 8.82
C LEU A 73 6.22 16.20 7.30
N TYR A 74 5.36 17.04 6.73
CA TYR A 74 5.27 17.25 5.29
C TYR A 74 5.87 18.61 4.90
N ASP A 75 7.07 18.60 4.34
CA ASP A 75 7.81 19.77 3.86
C ASP A 75 8.05 19.63 2.34
N PRO A 76 7.29 20.34 1.49
CA PRO A 76 7.36 20.17 0.05
C PRO A 76 8.70 20.62 -0.56
N GLU A 77 9.49 21.42 0.15
CA GLU A 77 10.78 21.93 -0.33
C GLU A 77 11.96 21.05 0.12
N ALA A 78 11.73 20.05 0.98
CA ALA A 78 12.74 19.10 1.40
C ALA A 78 13.05 18.08 0.29
N SER A 79 14.28 17.52 0.31
CA SER A 79 14.66 16.45 -0.60
C SER A 79 13.80 15.20 -0.43
N GLU A 80 13.33 14.96 0.81
CA GLU A 80 12.34 13.95 1.12
C GLU A 80 11.12 14.65 1.74
N PRO A 81 10.00 14.76 1.00
CA PRO A 81 8.89 15.60 1.42
C PRO A 81 8.20 15.16 2.71
N VAL A 82 8.35 13.89 3.10
CA VAL A 82 7.76 13.33 4.31
C VAL A 82 8.88 12.78 5.18
N TRP A 83 9.14 13.42 6.32
CA TRP A 83 10.26 13.04 7.18
C TRP A 83 9.94 13.22 8.68
N PRO A 84 10.51 12.43 9.59
CA PRO A 84 10.30 12.61 11.02
C PRO A 84 10.87 13.92 11.55
N GLY A 85 10.13 14.56 12.45
CA GLY A 85 10.55 15.77 13.13
C GLY A 85 9.67 16.12 14.33
N TYR A 86 9.86 17.31 14.90
CA TYR A 86 9.17 17.76 16.10
C TYR A 86 9.10 19.30 16.14
N PHE A 87 8.21 19.81 16.99
CA PHE A 87 8.15 21.22 17.36
C PHE A 87 8.83 21.40 18.72
N ASP A 88 9.85 22.27 18.81
CA ASP A 88 10.62 22.48 20.04
C ASP A 88 10.02 23.53 21.00
N GLY A 89 8.79 23.99 20.71
CA GLY A 89 8.11 25.08 21.41
C GLY A 89 8.28 26.44 20.72
N GLU A 90 9.26 26.59 19.84
CA GLU A 90 9.49 27.81 19.07
C GLU A 90 9.55 27.57 17.57
N ARG A 91 10.16 26.47 17.11
CA ARG A 91 10.47 26.17 15.72
C ARG A 91 10.30 24.68 15.40
N TRP A 92 10.03 24.41 14.14
CA TRP A 92 10.02 23.04 13.60
C TRP A 92 11.44 22.57 13.31
N ARG A 93 11.71 21.31 13.66
CA ARG A 93 12.99 20.64 13.41
C ARG A 93 12.77 19.24 12.88
N TYR A 94 13.66 18.81 12.01
CA TYR A 94 13.80 17.39 11.69
C TYR A 94 14.46 16.65 12.87
N ILE A 95 14.33 15.33 12.89
CA ILE A 95 14.87 14.48 13.96
C ILE A 95 16.40 14.56 14.10
N ASP A 96 17.10 15.00 13.05
CA ASP A 96 18.55 15.26 13.07
C ASP A 96 18.93 16.64 13.66
N GLY A 97 17.94 17.45 14.04
CA GLY A 97 18.10 18.79 14.61
C GLY A 97 18.13 19.93 13.59
N MET A 98 18.11 19.63 12.29
CA MET A 98 18.06 20.64 11.24
C MET A 98 16.73 21.40 11.22
N PRO A 99 16.71 22.69 10.86
CA PRO A 99 15.46 23.44 10.73
C PRO A 99 14.54 22.82 9.67
N ALA A 100 13.24 22.78 9.93
CA ALA A 100 12.21 22.33 9.00
C ALA A 100 11.19 23.43 8.72
N THR A 101 10.55 23.39 7.56
CA THR A 101 9.47 24.32 7.15
C THR A 101 8.21 23.56 6.72
N PRO A 102 7.66 22.67 7.57
CA PRO A 102 6.53 21.85 7.18
C PRO A 102 5.27 22.68 6.95
N THR A 103 4.41 22.19 6.05
CA THR A 103 3.05 22.72 5.86
C THR A 103 2.03 21.94 6.68
N HIS A 104 2.29 20.66 6.93
CA HIS A 104 1.44 19.74 7.68
C HIS A 104 2.28 18.79 8.53
N TYR A 105 1.66 18.21 9.54
CA TYR A 105 2.22 17.09 10.30
C TYR A 105 1.16 16.00 10.51
N ALA A 106 1.61 14.78 10.81
CA ALA A 106 0.76 13.67 11.22
C ALA A 106 1.43 12.87 12.33
N ASP A 107 0.65 12.11 13.08
CA ASP A 107 1.21 11.15 14.04
C ASP A 107 2.12 10.14 13.32
N MET A 108 3.15 9.69 14.02
CA MET A 108 4.02 8.62 13.53
C MET A 108 3.20 7.36 13.30
N LEU A 109 3.24 6.83 12.07
CA LEU A 109 2.66 5.53 11.77
C LEU A 109 3.51 4.47 12.47
N HIS A 110 2.95 3.84 13.49
CA HIS A 110 3.52 2.62 14.04
C HIS A 110 3.25 1.56 12.99
N GLY A 111 4.28 1.07 12.31
CA GLY A 111 4.12 0.06 11.25
C GLY A 111 3.40 -1.22 11.71
N PRO A 112 3.71 -2.39 11.14
CA PRO A 112 3.08 -3.63 11.53
C PRO A 112 3.71 -4.12 12.84
N GLY A 113 3.53 -3.36 13.92
CA GLY A 113 4.02 -3.66 15.24
C GLY A 113 2.96 -4.43 16.04
N PRO A 114 3.37 -5.31 16.96
CA PRO A 114 2.45 -5.90 17.92
C PRO A 114 1.83 -4.77 18.73
N ARG A 115 0.54 -4.49 18.48
CA ARG A 115 -0.24 -3.56 19.28
C ARG A 115 -0.28 -4.11 20.70
N ILE A 116 0.33 -3.39 21.63
CA ILE A 116 0.32 -3.71 23.07
C ILE A 116 -1.07 -3.35 23.60
N ASN A 117 -2.14 -4.00 23.13
CA ASN A 117 -3.54 -3.94 23.62
C ASN A 117 -4.50 -4.88 22.83
N GLY A 118 -4.06 -6.10 22.47
CA GLY A 118 -4.99 -7.24 22.30
C GLY A 118 -5.88 -7.33 21.04
N ASN A 119 -5.63 -6.60 19.95
CA ASN A 119 -6.29 -6.86 18.66
C ASN A 119 -5.25 -7.02 17.52
N GLU A 120 -5.60 -7.86 16.54
CA GLU A 120 -4.77 -8.57 15.54
C GLU A 120 -3.63 -7.77 14.85
N PRO A 121 -2.53 -8.46 14.45
CA PRO A 121 -1.37 -7.82 13.81
C PRO A 121 -1.66 -7.28 12.40
N VAL A 122 -1.11 -6.10 12.13
CA VAL A 122 -1.08 -5.41 10.83
C VAL A 122 0.08 -5.95 10.00
N LEU A 123 -0.01 -6.01 8.67
CA LEU A 123 1.11 -6.27 7.75
C LEU A 123 1.31 -5.02 6.86
N LEU A 124 2.51 -4.40 6.86
CA LEU A 124 2.82 -3.31 5.93
C LEU A 124 3.07 -3.88 4.53
N VAL A 125 2.36 -3.34 3.55
CA VAL A 125 2.52 -3.64 2.13
C VAL A 125 3.31 -2.49 1.50
N MET A 126 4.53 -2.77 1.04
CA MET A 126 5.41 -1.81 0.34
C MET A 126 4.79 -1.34 -0.99
N ASP A 127 5.19 -0.15 -1.47
CA ASP A 127 4.61 0.56 -2.64
C ASP A 127 4.59 -0.28 -3.94
N GLU A 128 5.55 -1.18 -4.11
CA GLU A 128 5.64 -2.12 -5.25
C GLU A 128 4.41 -3.04 -5.36
N ASN A 129 3.75 -3.32 -4.24
CA ASN A 129 2.54 -4.12 -4.21
C ASN A 129 1.27 -3.32 -4.57
N GLN A 130 1.29 -1.99 -4.49
CA GLN A 130 0.15 -1.16 -4.93
C GLN A 130 0.01 -1.16 -6.45
N GLU A 131 1.13 -1.11 -7.18
CA GLU A 131 1.10 -1.31 -8.64
C GLU A 131 0.59 -2.70 -9.02
N TRP A 132 1.04 -3.72 -8.30
CA TRP A 132 0.58 -5.10 -8.50
C TRP A 132 -0.93 -5.24 -8.22
N LEU A 133 -1.43 -4.69 -7.11
CA LEU A 133 -2.85 -4.68 -6.77
C LEU A 133 -3.68 -3.88 -7.78
N ALA A 134 -3.18 -2.74 -8.25
CA ALA A 134 -3.84 -1.93 -9.27
C ALA A 134 -3.92 -2.64 -10.64
N ARG A 135 -2.89 -3.41 -11.01
CA ARG A 135 -2.91 -4.27 -12.20
C ARG A 135 -3.89 -5.42 -12.04
N ALA A 136 -3.92 -6.07 -10.87
CA ALA A 136 -4.86 -7.14 -10.57
C ALA A 136 -6.33 -6.66 -10.61
N ARG A 137 -6.63 -5.49 -10.03
CA ARG A 137 -7.96 -4.86 -10.06
C ARG A 137 -8.43 -4.54 -11.50
N ARG A 138 -7.52 -4.04 -12.36
CA ARG A 138 -7.80 -3.81 -13.79
C ARG A 138 -8.05 -5.11 -14.55
N ALA A 139 -7.25 -6.15 -14.33
CA ALA A 139 -7.45 -7.46 -14.95
C ALA A 139 -8.76 -8.13 -14.50
N ALA A 140 -9.18 -7.89 -13.25
CA ALA A 140 -10.45 -8.36 -12.71
C ALA A 140 -11.67 -7.53 -13.14
N GLY A 141 -11.49 -6.43 -13.89
CA GLY A 141 -12.57 -5.56 -14.38
C GLY A 141 -13.36 -4.86 -13.28
N THR A 142 -12.73 -4.62 -12.13
CA THR A 142 -13.33 -3.97 -10.95
C THR A 142 -13.06 -2.46 -10.91
N ILE A 143 -12.45 -1.92 -11.96
CA ILE A 143 -12.27 -0.49 -12.28
C ILE A 143 -12.33 -0.35 -13.80
#